data_AF-A0A143ZVS5-F1
#
_entry.id   AF-A0A143ZVS5-F1
#
_cell.length_a   1.000
_cell.length_b   1.000
_cell.length_c   1.000
_cell.angle_alpha   90.00
_cell.angle_beta   90.00
_cell.angle_gamma   90.00
#
_symmetry.space_group_name_H-M   'P 1'
#
loop_
_entity.id
_entity.type
_entity.pdbx_description
1 polymer ?
#
loop_
_entity_poly.entity_id
_entity_poly.type
_entity_poly.pdbx_seq_one_letter_code
_entity_poly.pdbx_strand_id
1 'polypeptide(L)'
;MARIEKSKPFVDTLELSDGEKDLQIEIKLDLNSVAHRYRPCQIALVEAEKLAEQNPNDPACLNAYGEAICSMFQLIFGEVNTEKIMEFYEDDYSTMLLDLMPYLAQTIVPALQAERERKISQAKHARRFLR
;
A
#
# COMPACT_ATOMS: atom_id res chain seq x y z
N MET A 1 4.69 23.89 31.48
CA MET A 1 5.39 22.75 30.85
C MET A 1 4.80 22.51 29.48
N ALA A 2 5.62 22.38 28.43
CA ALA A 2 5.12 22.02 27.09
C ALA A 2 5.23 20.51 26.89
N ARG A 3 4.16 19.87 26.40
CA ARG A 3 4.10 18.45 26.02
C ARG A 3 3.90 18.36 24.52
N ILE A 4 4.78 17.64 23.83
CA ILE A 4 4.72 17.41 22.38
C ILE A 4 4.40 15.94 22.15
N GLU A 5 3.37 15.65 21.35
CA GLU A 5 3.05 14.28 20.91
C GLU A 5 3.62 14.02 19.51
N LYS A 6 4.32 12.89 19.34
CA LYS A 6 4.83 12.46 18.04
C LYS A 6 3.65 12.10 17.13
N SER A 7 3.86 12.25 15.82
CA SER A 7 2.95 11.72 14.81
C SER A 7 2.65 10.25 15.07
N LYS A 8 1.35 9.91 15.12
CA LYS A 8 0.89 8.54 15.29
C LYS A 8 0.99 7.79 13.95
N PRO A 9 1.34 6.49 13.96
CA PRO A 9 1.24 5.66 12.77
C PRO A 9 -0.24 5.52 12.38
N PHE A 10 -0.49 5.26 11.11
CA PHE A 10 -1.80 4.78 10.67
C PHE A 10 -1.98 3.36 11.20
N VAL A 11 -3.13 3.11 11.81
CA VAL A 11 -3.52 1.79 12.32
C VAL A 11 -4.91 1.50 11.82
N ASP A 12 -5.09 0.30 11.27
CA ASP A 12 -6.36 -0.18 10.78
C ASP A 12 -6.43 -1.70 10.89
N THR A 13 -7.61 -2.27 10.72
CA THR A 13 -7.83 -3.71 10.70
C THR A 13 -8.61 -4.06 9.45
N LEU A 14 -8.06 -4.96 8.65
CA LEU A 14 -8.72 -5.46 7.45
C LEU A 14 -9.13 -6.92 7.70
N GLU A 15 -10.39 -7.21 7.41
CA GLU A 15 -10.97 -8.55 7.47
C GLU A 15 -11.27 -8.99 6.04
N LEU A 16 -10.76 -10.15 5.66
CA LEU A 16 -10.99 -10.82 4.39
C LEU A 16 -11.78 -12.09 4.67
N SER A 17 -12.79 -12.37 3.85
CA SER A 17 -13.63 -13.57 3.98
C SER A 17 -13.96 -14.11 2.60
N ASP A 18 -13.72 -15.40 2.39
CA ASP A 18 -14.10 -16.12 1.16
C ASP A 18 -15.42 -16.90 1.34
N GLY A 19 -16.05 -16.77 2.52
CA GLY A 19 -17.25 -17.50 2.93
C GLY A 19 -16.98 -18.80 3.72
N GLU A 20 -15.76 -19.33 3.68
CA GLU A 20 -15.33 -20.51 4.44
C GLU A 20 -14.20 -20.21 5.43
N LYS A 21 -13.32 -19.27 5.07
CA LYS A 21 -12.16 -18.81 5.83
C LYS A 21 -12.25 -17.31 6.05
N ASP A 22 -11.89 -16.90 7.26
CA ASP A 22 -11.73 -15.49 7.61
C ASP A 22 -10.26 -15.22 7.93
N LEU A 23 -9.71 -14.16 7.33
CA LEU A 23 -8.38 -13.65 7.60
C LEU A 23 -8.48 -12.21 8.12
N GLN A 24 -8.05 -12.02 9.37
CA GLN A 24 -7.93 -10.68 9.97
C GLN A 24 -6.47 -10.25 9.98
N ILE A 25 -6.18 -9.06 9.45
CA ILE A 25 -4.86 -8.46 9.47
C ILE A 25 -4.87 -7.09 10.17
N GLU A 26 -3.95 -6.92 11.10
CA GLU A 26 -3.66 -5.61 11.69
C GLU A 26 -2.65 -4.88 10.81
N ILE A 27 -3.02 -3.67 10.39
CA ILE A 27 -2.23 -2.83 9.50
C ILE A 27 -1.65 -1.72 10.34
N LYS A 28 -0.32 -1.59 10.34
CA LYS A 28 0.40 -0.52 11.03
C LYS A 28 1.38 0.14 10.08
N LEU A 29 1.02 1.33 9.60
CA LEU A 29 1.73 2.04 8.54
C LEU A 29 2.39 3.31 9.06
N ASP A 30 3.68 3.45 8.76
CA ASP A 30 4.31 4.77 8.73
C ASP A 30 4.01 5.43 7.39
N LEU A 31 2.95 6.24 7.37
CA LEU A 31 2.53 6.97 6.16
C LEU A 31 3.64 7.84 5.56
N ASN A 32 4.61 8.30 6.35
CA ASN A 32 5.71 9.11 5.83
C ASN A 32 6.68 8.27 5.00
N SER A 33 7.06 7.09 5.48
CA SER A 33 7.97 6.22 4.75
C SER A 33 7.31 5.67 3.47
N VAL A 34 6.02 5.37 3.55
CA VAL A 34 5.24 4.83 2.43
C VAL A 34 4.92 5.88 1.38
N ALA A 35 4.59 7.13 1.76
CA ALA A 35 4.21 8.17 0.80
C ALA A 35 5.26 8.42 -0.30
N HIS A 36 6.55 8.31 0.03
CA HIS A 36 7.63 8.50 -0.93
C HIS A 36 7.81 7.31 -1.90
N ARG A 37 7.44 6.10 -1.48
CA ARG A 37 7.61 4.86 -2.25
C ARG A 37 6.36 4.44 -3.00
N TYR A 38 5.19 4.87 -2.54
CA TYR A 38 3.90 4.47 -3.08
C TYR A 38 3.75 4.81 -4.57
N ARG A 39 4.07 6.05 -4.96
CA ARG A 39 3.91 6.47 -6.36
C ARG A 39 4.85 5.71 -7.32
N PRO A 40 6.16 5.56 -7.02
CA PRO A 40 7.03 4.68 -7.80
C PRO A 40 6.51 3.24 -7.92
N CYS A 41 6.07 2.62 -6.81
CA CYS A 41 5.51 1.27 -6.84
C CYS A 41 4.23 1.20 -7.70
N GLN A 42 3.37 2.21 -7.64
CA GLN A 42 2.15 2.27 -8.44
C GLN A 42 2.46 2.37 -9.94
N ILE A 43 3.45 3.18 -10.32
CA ILE A 43 3.88 3.30 -11.72
C ILE A 43 4.44 1.96 -12.22
N ALA A 44 5.32 1.33 -11.44
CA ALA A 44 5.89 0.03 -11.78
C ALA A 44 4.80 -1.04 -11.96
N LEU A 45 3.80 -1.06 -11.08
CA LEU A 45 2.66 -1.99 -11.20
C LEU A 45 1.89 -1.78 -12.52
N VAL A 46 1.53 -0.53 -12.84
CA VAL A 46 0.79 -0.21 -14.07
C VAL A 46 1.62 -0.50 -15.33
N GLU A 47 2.93 -0.30 -15.28
CA GLU A 47 3.82 -0.65 -16.40
C GLU A 47 3.94 -2.16 -16.59
N ALA A 48 4.09 -2.91 -15.49
CA ALA A 48 4.16 -4.37 -15.53
C ALA A 48 2.83 -5.00 -16.00
N GLU A 49 1.70 -4.48 -15.55
CA GLU A 49 0.36 -4.87 -16.01
C GLU A 49 0.24 -4.73 -17.53
N LYS A 50 0.58 -3.55 -18.07
CA LYS A 50 0.54 -3.30 -19.51
C LYS A 50 1.45 -4.23 -20.31
N LEU A 51 2.64 -4.53 -19.80
CA LEU A 51 3.57 -5.45 -20.47
C LEU A 51 3.03 -6.88 -20.49
N ALA A 52 2.42 -7.34 -19.38
CA ALA A 52 1.76 -8.63 -19.30
C ALA A 52 0.53 -8.71 -20.21
N GLU A 53 -0.29 -7.66 -20.29
CA GLU A 53 -1.41 -7.58 -21.22
C GLU A 53 -0.99 -7.64 -22.69
N GLN A 54 0.12 -6.97 -23.04
CA GLN A 54 0.67 -6.97 -24.39
C GLN A 54 1.34 -8.31 -24.76
N ASN A 55 1.86 -9.03 -23.77
CA ASN A 55 2.63 -10.27 -23.94
C ASN A 55 2.10 -11.37 -23.00
N PRO A 56 0.83 -11.81 -23.16
CA PRO A 56 0.16 -12.68 -22.18
C PRO A 56 0.75 -14.08 -22.07
N ASN A 57 1.56 -14.49 -23.05
CA ASN A 57 2.23 -15.80 -23.07
C ASN A 57 3.73 -15.70 -22.70
N ASP A 58 4.24 -14.52 -22.36
CA ASP A 58 5.62 -14.32 -21.92
C ASP A 58 5.72 -14.50 -20.40
N PRO A 59 6.35 -15.59 -19.90
CA PRO A 59 6.49 -15.82 -18.47
C PRO A 59 7.25 -14.70 -17.74
N ALA A 60 8.18 -14.02 -18.42
CA ALA A 60 8.92 -12.92 -17.80
C ALA A 60 8.00 -11.72 -17.51
N CYS A 61 7.07 -11.42 -18.42
CA CYS A 61 6.09 -10.35 -18.21
C CYS A 61 5.09 -10.70 -17.11
N LEU A 62 4.61 -11.94 -17.06
CA LEU A 62 3.71 -12.40 -16.00
C LEU A 62 4.37 -12.39 -14.62
N ASN A 63 5.62 -12.86 -14.52
CA ASN A 63 6.37 -12.83 -13.26
C ASN A 63 6.63 -11.41 -12.79
N ALA A 64 7.05 -10.51 -13.69
CA ALA A 64 7.26 -9.10 -13.35
C ALA A 64 5.99 -8.42 -12.83
N TYR A 65 4.83 -8.79 -13.38
CA TYR A 65 3.54 -8.30 -12.89
C TYR A 65 3.23 -8.81 -11.47
N GLY A 66 3.38 -10.12 -11.21
CA GLY A 66 3.23 -10.69 -9.87
C GLY A 66 4.18 -10.08 -8.84
N GLU A 67 5.45 -9.87 -9.21
CA GLU A 67 6.45 -9.20 -8.36
C GLU A 67 6.08 -7.75 -8.04
N ALA A 68 5.50 -7.02 -9.00
CA ALA A 68 5.06 -5.65 -8.79
C ALA A 68 3.86 -5.59 -7.84
N ILE A 69 2.93 -6.55 -7.92
CA ILE A 69 1.81 -6.69 -6.97
C ILE A 69 2.36 -6.96 -5.56
N CYS A 70 3.24 -7.95 -5.42
CA CYS A 70 3.87 -8.29 -4.14
C CYS A 70 4.60 -7.08 -3.53
N SER A 71 5.36 -6.34 -4.35
CA SER A 71 6.10 -5.16 -3.90
C SER A 71 5.18 -4.06 -3.39
N MET A 72 4.03 -3.84 -4.04
CA MET A 72 3.02 -2.89 -3.56
C MET A 72 2.42 -3.34 -2.21
N PHE A 73 2.10 -4.63 -2.10
CA PHE A 73 1.49 -5.18 -0.90
C PHE A 73 2.44 -5.17 0.29
N GLN A 74 3.69 -5.57 0.09
CA GLN A 74 4.73 -5.51 1.13
C GLN A 74 4.97 -4.07 1.60
N LEU A 75 4.85 -3.08 0.72
CA LEU A 75 4.95 -1.68 1.10
C LEU A 75 3.82 -1.23 2.04
N ILE A 76 2.61 -1.79 1.87
CA ILE A 76 1.39 -1.36 2.56
C ILE A 76 1.12 -2.21 3.81
N PHE A 77 1.11 -3.52 3.64
CA PHE A 77 0.76 -4.49 4.67
C PHE A 77 1.99 -5.01 5.43
N GLY A 78 3.19 -4.87 4.88
CA GLY A 78 4.42 -5.50 5.37
C GLY A 78 4.57 -6.94 4.88
N GLU A 79 5.77 -7.49 4.98
CA GLU A 79 6.12 -8.83 4.49
C GLU A 79 5.21 -9.93 5.06
N VAL A 80 5.10 -9.99 6.40
CA VAL A 80 4.32 -11.04 7.10
C VAL A 80 2.84 -11.02 6.72
N ASN A 81 2.22 -9.84 6.64
CA ASN A 81 0.81 -9.78 6.27
C ASN A 81 0.62 -10.02 4.78
N THR A 82 1.58 -9.65 3.93
CA THR A 82 1.51 -9.94 2.49
C THR A 82 1.55 -11.45 2.25
N GLU A 83 2.42 -12.17 2.95
CA GLU A 83 2.47 -13.64 2.89
C GLU A 83 1.14 -14.27 3.30
N LYS A 84 0.52 -13.83 4.41
CA LYS A 84 -0.80 -14.31 4.82
C LYS A 84 -1.90 -14.04 3.79
N ILE A 85 -1.88 -12.85 3.17
CA ILE A 85 -2.85 -12.50 2.13
C ILE A 85 -2.63 -13.40 0.90
N MET A 86 -1.37 -13.62 0.49
CA MET A 86 -1.04 -14.51 -0.62
C MET A 86 -1.51 -15.95 -0.36
N GLU A 87 -1.27 -16.48 0.84
CA GLU A 87 -1.77 -17.79 1.26
C GLU A 87 -3.30 -17.87 1.22
N PHE A 88 -3.98 -16.81 1.64
CA PHE A 88 -5.45 -16.73 1.61
C PHE A 88 -6.00 -16.77 0.17
N TYR A 89 -5.31 -16.14 -0.78
CA TYR A 89 -5.67 -16.12 -2.20
C TYR A 89 -5.03 -17.26 -3.02
N GLU A 90 -4.35 -18.21 -2.39
CA GLU A 90 -3.70 -19.35 -3.06
C GLU A 90 -2.77 -18.93 -4.22
N ASP A 91 -1.99 -17.86 -4.01
CA ASP A 91 -1.09 -17.23 -4.98
C ASP A 91 -1.78 -16.67 -6.26
N ASP A 92 -3.11 -16.50 -6.28
CA ASP A 92 -3.82 -15.76 -7.33
C ASP A 92 -3.62 -14.24 -7.14
N TYR A 93 -2.48 -13.75 -7.59
CA TYR A 93 -2.10 -12.34 -7.50
C TYR A 93 -3.10 -11.38 -8.15
N SER A 94 -3.78 -11.81 -9.22
CA SER A 94 -4.68 -10.95 -9.97
C SER A 94 -5.98 -10.74 -9.21
N THR A 95 -6.60 -11.81 -8.72
CA THR A 95 -7.80 -11.74 -7.88
C THR A 95 -7.50 -10.99 -6.58
N MET A 96 -6.36 -11.31 -5.94
CA MET A 96 -5.88 -10.62 -4.75
C MET A 96 -5.78 -9.11 -4.95
N LEU A 97 -5.19 -8.65 -6.08
CA LEU A 97 -5.12 -7.23 -6.38
C LEU A 97 -6.53 -6.63 -6.51
N LEU A 98 -7.38 -7.22 -7.34
CA LEU A 98 -8.72 -6.68 -7.65
C LEU A 98 -9.60 -6.52 -6.41
N ASP A 99 -9.59 -7.51 -5.51
CA ASP A 99 -10.41 -7.50 -4.31
C ASP A 99 -9.92 -6.47 -3.27
N LEU A 100 -8.61 -6.24 -3.21
CA LEU A 100 -8.01 -5.29 -2.27
C LEU A 100 -7.92 -3.86 -2.83
N MET A 101 -8.07 -3.67 -4.14
CA MET A 101 -8.05 -2.35 -4.78
C MET A 101 -9.03 -1.35 -4.15
N PRO A 102 -10.28 -1.71 -3.80
CA PRO A 102 -11.20 -0.82 -3.08
C PRO A 102 -10.61 -0.30 -1.77
N TYR A 103 -10.00 -1.16 -0.95
CA TYR A 103 -9.35 -0.77 0.30
C TYR A 103 -8.16 0.18 0.05
N LEU A 104 -7.33 -0.13 -0.95
CA LEU A 104 -6.21 0.73 -1.31
C LEU A 104 -6.69 2.12 -1.76
N ALA A 105 -7.69 2.18 -2.62
CA ALA A 105 -8.19 3.41 -3.22
C ALA A 105 -9.00 4.28 -2.24
N GLN A 106 -9.78 3.66 -1.34
CA GLN A 106 -10.71 4.36 -0.45
C GLN A 106 -10.12 4.64 0.94
N THR A 107 -9.13 3.87 1.38
CA THR A 107 -8.55 4.00 2.71
C THR A 107 -7.09 4.44 2.66
N ILE A 108 -6.23 3.65 1.99
CA ILE A 108 -4.78 3.88 2.01
C ILE A 108 -4.39 5.15 1.25
N VAL A 109 -4.86 5.32 0.02
CA VAL A 109 -4.53 6.49 -0.81
C VAL A 109 -4.95 7.81 -0.14
N PRO A 110 -6.20 7.96 0.35
CA PRO A 110 -6.60 9.17 1.08
C PRO A 110 -5.75 9.42 2.33
N ALA A 111 -5.40 8.38 3.10
CA ALA A 111 -4.55 8.53 4.28
C ALA A 111 -3.15 9.07 3.93
N LEU A 112 -2.53 8.55 2.85
CA LEU A 112 -1.24 9.03 2.37
C LEU A 112 -1.30 10.50 1.89
N GLN A 113 -2.38 10.88 1.20
CA GLN A 113 -2.58 12.25 0.74
C GLN A 113 -2.74 13.22 1.92
N ALA A 114 -3.58 12.85 2.90
CA ALA A 114 -3.80 13.66 4.10
C ALA A 114 -2.50 13.89 4.90
N GLU A 115 -1.68 12.85 5.09
CA GLU A 115 -0.41 13.00 5.81
C GLU A 115 0.57 13.91 5.05
N ARG A 116 0.63 13.79 3.72
CA ARG A 116 1.46 14.65 2.88
C ARG A 116 1.04 16.13 3.01
N GLU A 117 -0.25 16.42 2.94
CA GLU A 117 -0.77 17.78 3.11
C GLU A 117 -0.48 18.34 4.51
N ARG A 118 -0.69 17.52 5.54
CA ARG A 118 -0.40 17.87 6.94
C ARG A 118 1.07 18.25 7.12
N LYS A 119 1.99 17.52 6.48
CA LYS A 119 3.45 17.79 6.51
C LYS A 119 3.81 19.07 5.78
N ILE A 120 3.25 19.31 4.60
CA ILE A 120 3.47 20.55 3.84
C ILE A 120 2.99 21.76 4.65
N SER A 121 1.82 21.66 5.28
CA SER A 121 1.28 22.71 6.14
C SER A 121 2.20 22.99 7.34
N GLN A 122 2.60 21.95 8.08
CA GLN A 122 3.53 22.09 9.21
C GLN A 122 4.87 22.71 8.80
N ALA A 123 5.43 22.29 7.67
CA ALA A 123 6.69 22.85 7.16
C ALA A 123 6.54 24.33 6.78
N LYS A 124 5.41 24.74 6.19
CA LYS A 124 5.12 26.16 5.90
C LYS A 124 5.02 26.97 7.19
N HIS A 125 4.31 26.47 8.20
CA HIS A 125 4.21 27.11 9.51
C HIS A 125 5.59 27.24 10.17
N ALA A 126 6.37 26.17 10.23
CA ALA A 126 7.72 26.19 10.82
C ALA A 126 8.65 27.20 10.12
N ARG A 127 8.64 27.24 8.79
CA ARG A 127 9.46 28.20 8.00
C ARG A 127 9.10 29.66 8.27
N ARG A 128 7.86 29.95 8.67
CA ARG A 128 7.43 31.30 9.04
C ARG A 128 8.04 31.77 10.37
N PHE A 129 8.37 30.86 11.28
CA PHE A 129 9.03 31.17 12.56
C PHE A 129 10.56 31.21 12.46
N LEU A 130 11.14 30.69 11.36
CA LEU A 130 12.59 30.65 11.10
C LEU A 130 13.08 31.80 10.20
N ARG A 131 12.19 32.70 9.79
CA ARG A 131 12.48 33.94 9.06
C ARG A 131 12.30 35.13 10.00
#